data_AF-A0AAD4E0J7-F1
#
_entry.id   AF-A0AAD4E0J7-F1
#
_cell.length_a   1.000
_cell.length_b   1.000
_cell.length_c   1.000
_cell.angle_alpha   90.00
_cell.angle_beta   90.00
_cell.angle_gamma   90.00
#
_symmetry.space_group_name_H-M   'P 1'
#
loop_
_entity.id
_entity.type
_entity.pdbx_description
1 polymer ?
#
loop_
_entity_poly.entity_id
_entity_poly.type
_entity_poly.pdbx_seq_one_letter_code
_entity_poly.pdbx_strand_id
1 'polypeptide(L)'
;GMNDDYAADQKKTFQLVQEWKVENLYWALGKAFLDDHASDNTGISLHADAHSLKITSTGGQDIWDKLPVEEKASHNALADDVTEHTVGKEVFKILPDEKKWEYLWFLRAGCAMHKEMNAMKAGNVALMAFWLKNDLTPLILLANKDNATVLQHIDLTADGLLATEEHAMKVSTHGGVKAVSLAGDIFNHKDDKKGQ
;
A
#
# COMPACT_ATOMS: atom_id res chain seq x y z
N GLY A 1 4.32 5.55 -7.60
CA GLY A 1 5.03 4.81 -6.54
C GLY A 1 4.02 4.19 -5.61
N MET A 2 4.46 3.50 -4.56
CA MET A 2 3.61 2.83 -3.57
C MET A 2 4.08 3.17 -2.15
N ASN A 3 3.15 3.26 -1.21
CA ASN A 3 3.44 3.32 0.22
C ASN A 3 2.77 2.15 0.92
N ASP A 4 3.57 1.29 1.53
CA ASP A 4 3.11 0.02 2.09
C ASP A 4 4.03 -0.44 3.24
N ASP A 5 3.57 -1.42 4.02
CA ASP A 5 4.33 -1.93 5.16
C ASP A 5 5.56 -2.77 4.75
N TYR A 6 6.25 -3.45 5.65
CA TYR A 6 7.44 -4.26 5.31
C TYR A 6 7.14 -5.75 5.05
N ALA A 7 5.87 -6.14 5.01
CA ALA A 7 5.45 -7.51 4.80
C ALA A 7 5.84 -8.02 3.41
N ALA A 8 6.01 -9.34 3.31
CA ALA A 8 6.56 -9.97 2.09
C ALA A 8 5.58 -9.89 0.91
N ASP A 9 4.28 -10.02 1.19
CA ASP A 9 3.20 -9.81 0.22
C ASP A 9 3.21 -8.38 -0.32
N GLN A 10 3.41 -7.36 0.52
CA GLN A 10 3.48 -5.97 0.08
C GLN A 10 4.67 -5.70 -0.85
N LYS A 11 5.83 -6.30 -0.58
CA LYS A 11 6.98 -6.26 -1.50
C LYS A 11 6.66 -6.91 -2.84
N LYS A 12 5.94 -8.04 -2.84
CA LYS A 12 5.54 -8.72 -4.07
C LYS A 12 4.53 -7.87 -4.85
N THR A 13 3.56 -7.26 -4.17
CA THR A 13 2.61 -6.32 -4.78
C THR A 13 3.33 -5.16 -5.44
N PHE A 14 4.32 -4.55 -4.77
CA PHE A 14 5.11 -3.47 -5.37
C PHE A 14 5.77 -3.90 -6.70
N GLN A 15 6.39 -5.09 -6.74
CA GLN A 15 7.00 -5.62 -7.96
C GLN A 15 5.96 -5.84 -9.06
N LEU A 16 4.83 -6.47 -8.75
CA LEU A 16 3.77 -6.73 -9.72
C LEU A 16 3.18 -5.43 -10.28
N VAL A 17 2.98 -4.42 -9.44
CA VAL A 17 2.49 -3.10 -9.89
C VAL A 17 3.54 -2.39 -10.74
N GLN A 18 4.82 -2.53 -10.41
CA GLN A 18 5.90 -1.97 -11.23
C GLN A 18 5.98 -2.64 -12.61
N GLU A 19 5.89 -3.97 -12.67
CA GLU A 19 5.81 -4.74 -13.92
C GLU A 19 4.58 -4.34 -14.73
N TRP A 20 3.41 -4.30 -14.10
CA TRP A 20 2.16 -3.88 -14.74
C TRP A 20 2.25 -2.45 -15.29
N LYS A 21 2.86 -1.51 -14.56
CA LYS A 21 3.10 -0.14 -15.04
C LYS A 21 3.94 -0.14 -16.33
N VAL A 22 4.98 -0.98 -16.41
CA VAL A 22 5.82 -1.09 -17.61
C VAL A 22 5.03 -1.64 -18.80
N GLU A 23 4.18 -2.64 -18.58
CA GLU A 23 3.32 -3.16 -19.65
C GLU A 23 2.33 -2.09 -20.15
N ASN A 24 1.70 -1.34 -19.25
CA ASN A 24 0.82 -0.20 -19.58
C ASN A 24 1.53 0.92 -20.34
N LEU A 25 2.79 1.17 -20.01
CA LEU A 25 3.60 2.12 -20.74
C LEU A 25 3.78 1.72 -22.21
N TYR A 26 3.98 0.44 -22.50
CA TYR A 26 4.12 -0.01 -23.89
C TYR A 26 2.85 0.25 -24.69
N TRP A 27 1.67 -0.15 -24.21
CA TRP A 27 0.42 0.19 -24.89
C TRP A 27 0.26 1.70 -25.11
N ALA A 28 0.52 2.52 -24.08
CA ALA A 28 0.40 3.97 -24.19
C ALA A 28 1.34 4.58 -25.24
N LEU A 29 2.61 4.12 -25.28
CA LEU A 29 3.60 4.60 -26.26
C LEU A 29 3.25 4.16 -27.68
N GLY A 30 2.83 2.91 -27.86
CA GLY A 30 2.48 2.39 -29.17
C GLY A 30 1.23 3.02 -29.73
N LYS A 31 0.20 3.21 -28.89
CA LYS A 31 -1.00 3.96 -29.27
C LYS A 31 -0.67 5.38 -29.71
N ALA A 32 0.11 6.11 -28.91
CA ALA A 32 0.51 7.48 -29.24
C ALA A 32 1.28 7.53 -30.57
N PHE A 33 2.20 6.58 -30.80
CA PHE A 33 2.94 6.49 -32.05
C PHE A 33 2.03 6.23 -33.25
N LEU A 34 1.11 5.27 -33.15
CA LEU A 34 0.18 4.94 -34.24
C LEU A 34 -0.79 6.09 -34.52
N ASP A 35 -1.28 6.78 -33.49
CA ASP A 35 -2.14 7.95 -33.64
C ASP A 35 -1.38 9.09 -34.38
N ASP A 36 -0.11 9.34 -34.04
CA ASP A 36 0.73 10.34 -34.71
C ASP A 36 1.05 9.98 -36.18
N HIS A 37 1.13 8.68 -36.50
CA HIS A 37 1.48 8.16 -37.83
C HIS A 37 0.26 7.65 -38.62
N ALA A 38 -0.97 7.92 -38.16
CA ALA A 38 -2.19 7.31 -38.70
C ALA A 38 -2.43 7.55 -40.20
N SER A 39 -1.87 8.64 -40.75
CA SER A 39 -2.04 9.05 -42.14
C SER A 39 -0.80 8.85 -43.02
N ASP A 40 0.31 8.42 -42.44
CA ASP A 40 1.53 8.17 -43.18
C ASP A 40 1.72 6.69 -43.53
N ASN A 41 2.72 6.42 -44.38
CA ASN A 41 2.99 5.07 -44.86
C ASN A 41 3.41 4.12 -43.74
N THR A 42 4.00 4.61 -42.65
CA THR A 42 4.41 3.78 -41.52
C THR A 42 3.18 3.25 -40.79
N GLY A 43 2.26 4.14 -40.40
CA GLY A 43 1.01 3.73 -39.75
C GLY A 43 0.16 2.83 -40.66
N ILE A 44 0.03 3.19 -41.94
CA ILE A 44 -0.70 2.38 -42.92
C ILE A 44 -0.09 0.97 -43.05
N SER A 45 1.24 0.86 -43.14
CA SER A 45 1.92 -0.44 -43.25
C SER A 45 1.72 -1.30 -42.00
N LEU A 46 1.86 -0.72 -40.80
CA LEU A 46 1.68 -1.45 -39.54
C LEU A 46 0.25 -1.99 -39.39
N HIS A 47 -0.76 -1.18 -39.74
CA HIS A 47 -2.15 -1.64 -39.75
C HIS A 47 -2.42 -2.70 -40.81
N ALA A 48 -1.81 -2.60 -42.00
CA ALA A 48 -1.94 -3.60 -43.04
C ALA A 48 -1.32 -4.95 -42.63
N ASP A 49 -0.16 -4.93 -41.98
CA ASP A 49 0.51 -6.13 -41.44
C ASP A 49 -0.34 -6.78 -40.34
N ALA A 50 -0.84 -5.99 -39.39
CA ALA A 50 -1.73 -6.45 -38.33
C ALA A 50 -3.01 -7.08 -38.90
N HIS A 51 -3.61 -6.43 -39.90
CA HIS A 51 -4.79 -6.94 -40.60
C HIS A 51 -4.52 -8.28 -41.28
N SER A 52 -3.39 -8.41 -41.96
CA SER A 52 -2.97 -9.63 -42.66
C SER A 52 -2.72 -10.79 -41.69
N LEU A 53 -2.05 -10.51 -40.57
CA LEU A 53 -1.77 -11.51 -39.54
C LEU A 53 -3.06 -12.02 -38.88
N LYS A 54 -3.99 -11.11 -38.56
CA LYS A 54 -5.31 -11.44 -38.00
C LYS A 54 -6.14 -12.32 -38.96
N ILE A 55 -6.20 -12.00 -40.24
CA ILE A 55 -6.89 -12.86 -41.21
C ILE A 55 -6.26 -14.25 -41.24
N THR A 56 -4.93 -14.31 -41.28
CA THR A 56 -4.18 -15.58 -41.29
C THR A 56 -4.46 -16.40 -40.03
N SER A 57 -4.51 -15.76 -38.84
CA SER A 57 -4.76 -16.47 -37.58
C SER A 57 -6.19 -17.01 -37.45
N THR A 58 -7.16 -16.39 -38.14
CA THR A 58 -8.53 -16.92 -38.25
C THR A 58 -8.69 -18.04 -39.29
N GLY A 59 -7.61 -18.44 -39.98
CA GLY A 59 -7.63 -19.51 -40.98
C GLY A 59 -7.84 -19.04 -42.41
N GLY A 60 -7.62 -17.75 -42.68
CA GLY A 60 -7.65 -17.17 -44.02
C GLY A 60 -8.92 -16.36 -44.35
N GLN A 61 -8.89 -15.69 -45.50
CA GLN A 61 -9.91 -14.71 -45.90
C GLN A 61 -11.32 -15.30 -45.95
N ASP A 62 -11.49 -16.51 -46.48
CA ASP A 62 -12.80 -17.15 -46.63
C ASP A 62 -13.48 -17.44 -45.28
N ILE A 63 -12.70 -17.71 -44.24
CA ILE A 63 -13.21 -17.93 -42.89
C ILE A 63 -13.49 -16.58 -42.25
N TRP A 64 -12.54 -15.65 -42.33
CA TRP A 64 -12.70 -14.28 -41.85
C TRP A 64 -13.99 -13.65 -42.36
N ASP A 65 -14.27 -13.73 -43.65
CA ASP A 65 -15.45 -13.09 -44.26
C ASP A 65 -16.77 -13.64 -43.74
N LYS A 66 -16.80 -14.92 -43.34
CA LYS A 66 -17.97 -15.60 -42.77
C LYS A 66 -18.16 -15.35 -41.27
N LEU A 67 -17.18 -14.77 -40.59
CA LEU A 67 -17.30 -14.48 -39.16
C LEU A 67 -18.42 -13.45 -38.89
N PRO A 68 -19.19 -13.63 -37.80
CA PRO A 68 -20.11 -12.62 -37.30
C PRO A 68 -19.40 -11.28 -37.05
N VAL A 69 -20.14 -10.18 -37.13
CA VAL A 69 -19.60 -8.83 -36.90
C VAL A 69 -18.95 -8.70 -35.53
N GLU A 70 -19.56 -9.29 -34.49
CA GLU A 70 -19.03 -9.24 -33.12
C GLU A 70 -17.71 -9.99 -32.95
N GLU A 71 -17.55 -11.12 -33.65
CA GLU A 71 -16.30 -11.88 -33.64
C GLU A 71 -15.21 -11.12 -34.41
N LYS A 72 -15.55 -10.51 -35.56
CA LYS A 72 -14.64 -9.63 -36.29
C LYS A 72 -14.19 -8.44 -35.43
N ALA A 73 -15.11 -7.82 -34.69
CA ALA A 73 -14.80 -6.72 -33.78
C ALA A 73 -13.84 -7.15 -32.67
N SER A 74 -14.07 -8.32 -32.06
CA SER A 74 -13.19 -8.89 -31.03
C SER A 74 -11.78 -9.18 -31.56
N HIS A 75 -11.68 -9.75 -32.77
CA HIS A 75 -10.39 -9.99 -33.42
C HIS A 75 -9.67 -8.71 -33.83
N ASN A 76 -10.41 -7.66 -34.24
CA ASN A 76 -9.82 -6.36 -34.52
C ASN A 76 -9.24 -5.73 -33.25
N ALA A 77 -10.01 -5.69 -32.16
CA ALA A 77 -9.55 -5.14 -30.88
C ALA A 77 -8.28 -5.86 -30.38
N LEU A 78 -8.25 -7.20 -30.47
CA LEU A 78 -7.06 -7.96 -30.11
C LEU A 78 -5.84 -7.63 -31.00
N ALA A 79 -6.06 -7.48 -32.30
CA ALA A 79 -4.99 -7.13 -33.25
C ALA A 79 -4.45 -5.73 -32.96
N ASP A 80 -5.32 -4.77 -32.63
CA ASP A 80 -4.94 -3.42 -32.24
C ASP A 80 -4.13 -3.44 -30.94
N ASP A 81 -4.60 -4.13 -29.89
CA ASP A 81 -3.89 -4.28 -28.60
C ASP A 81 -2.48 -4.86 -28.78
N VAL A 82 -2.33 -5.91 -29.59
CA VAL A 82 -1.03 -6.55 -29.86
C VAL A 82 -0.11 -5.63 -30.65
N THR A 83 -0.66 -4.90 -31.62
CA THR A 83 0.10 -3.97 -32.47
C THR A 83 0.60 -2.79 -31.65
N GLU A 84 -0.29 -2.16 -30.88
CA GLU A 84 0.04 -1.08 -29.95
C GLU A 84 1.13 -1.53 -28.97
N HIS A 85 0.98 -2.70 -28.32
CA HIS A 85 2.00 -3.20 -27.40
C HIS A 85 3.37 -3.38 -28.05
N THR A 86 3.38 -4.02 -29.23
CA THR A 86 4.61 -4.36 -29.95
C THR A 86 5.32 -3.10 -30.43
N VAL A 87 4.59 -2.18 -31.06
CA VAL A 87 5.13 -0.88 -31.49
C VAL A 87 5.65 -0.11 -30.29
N GLY A 88 4.88 -0.07 -29.19
CA GLY A 88 5.27 0.61 -27.97
C GLY A 88 6.57 0.09 -27.35
N LYS A 89 6.82 -1.22 -27.41
CA LYS A 89 8.11 -1.81 -27.03
C LYS A 89 9.26 -1.31 -27.90
N GLU A 90 9.07 -1.24 -29.21
CA GLU A 90 10.12 -0.73 -30.12
C GLU A 90 10.37 0.76 -29.92
N VAL A 91 9.31 1.56 -29.74
CA VAL A 91 9.41 2.98 -29.38
C VAL A 91 10.18 3.13 -28.07
N PHE A 92 9.82 2.36 -27.04
CA PHE A 92 10.51 2.43 -25.76
C PHE A 92 12.00 2.08 -25.87
N LYS A 93 12.38 1.08 -26.68
CA LYS A 93 13.78 0.68 -26.87
C LYS A 93 14.64 1.81 -27.43
N ILE A 94 14.10 2.62 -28.34
CA ILE A 94 14.85 3.72 -28.99
C ILE A 94 14.81 5.03 -28.19
N LEU A 95 14.02 5.13 -27.12
CA LEU A 95 14.01 6.31 -26.27
C LEU A 95 15.39 6.60 -25.64
N PRO A 96 15.74 7.87 -25.43
CA PRO A 96 16.89 8.25 -24.62
C PRO A 96 16.80 7.68 -23.21
N ASP A 97 17.94 7.36 -22.60
CA ASP A 97 17.99 6.73 -21.27
C ASP A 97 17.35 7.59 -20.18
N GLU A 98 17.45 8.91 -20.29
CA GLU A 98 16.78 9.85 -19.38
C GLU A 98 15.25 9.68 -19.42
N LYS A 99 14.67 9.55 -20.62
CA LYS A 99 13.23 9.32 -20.79
C LYS A 99 12.80 7.94 -20.34
N LYS A 100 13.60 6.91 -20.62
CA LYS A 100 13.36 5.57 -20.06
C LYS A 100 13.35 5.62 -18.54
N TRP A 101 14.32 6.31 -17.93
CA TRP A 101 14.40 6.45 -16.49
C TRP A 101 13.18 7.17 -15.91
N GLU A 102 12.75 8.28 -16.51
CA GLU A 102 11.52 9.00 -16.12
C GLU A 102 10.30 8.07 -16.15
N TYR A 103 10.12 7.33 -17.25
CA TYR A 103 8.99 6.41 -17.39
C TYR A 103 9.07 5.22 -16.42
N LEU A 104 10.25 4.68 -16.16
CA LEU A 104 10.44 3.55 -15.25
C LEU A 104 10.42 3.96 -13.78
N TRP A 105 10.56 5.25 -13.47
CA TRP A 105 10.61 5.76 -12.11
C TRP A 105 9.37 5.36 -11.31
N PHE A 106 9.57 4.51 -10.30
CA PHE A 106 8.50 4.03 -9.43
C PHE A 106 9.04 3.79 -8.03
N LEU A 107 8.80 4.75 -7.14
CA LEU A 107 9.33 4.72 -5.78
C LEU A 107 8.46 3.89 -4.84
N ARG A 108 9.09 3.11 -3.95
CA ARG A 108 8.45 2.53 -2.76
C ARG A 108 8.83 3.31 -1.52
N ALA A 109 7.85 3.94 -0.88
CA ALA A 109 8.00 4.49 0.46
C ALA A 109 7.57 3.40 1.45
N GLY A 110 8.49 2.87 2.26
CA GLY A 110 8.11 1.87 3.27
C GLY A 110 7.19 2.45 4.35
N CYS A 111 6.75 1.59 5.27
CA CYS A 111 5.75 1.92 6.29
C CYS A 111 6.03 3.23 7.05
N ALA A 112 5.05 4.14 7.06
CA ALA A 112 5.02 5.30 7.96
C ALA A 112 4.40 4.97 9.32
N MET A 113 3.45 4.03 9.37
CA MET A 113 2.61 3.77 10.55
C MET A 113 3.41 3.40 11.81
N HIS A 114 4.40 2.51 11.71
CA HIS A 114 5.23 2.14 12.86
C HIS A 114 6.16 3.26 13.33
N LYS A 115 6.59 4.15 12.41
CA LYS A 115 7.41 5.33 12.74
C LYS A 115 6.58 6.38 13.46
N GLU A 116 5.35 6.61 13.00
CA GLU A 116 4.40 7.50 13.67
C GLU A 116 4.03 6.97 15.05
N MET A 117 3.83 5.66 15.20
CA MET A 117 3.60 5.04 16.52
C MET A 117 4.79 5.24 17.47
N ASN A 118 6.03 5.14 16.97
CA ASN A 118 7.21 5.42 17.79
C ASN A 118 7.31 6.90 18.19
N ALA A 119 6.94 7.83 17.31
CA ALA A 119 6.85 9.24 17.64
C ALA A 119 5.80 9.50 18.73
N MET A 120 4.63 8.88 18.65
CA MET A 120 3.60 8.97 19.68
C MET A 120 4.05 8.38 21.03
N LYS A 121 4.78 7.24 21.02
CA LYS A 121 5.39 6.66 22.23
C LYS A 121 6.38 7.64 22.88
N ALA A 122 7.28 8.21 22.08
CA ALA A 122 8.24 9.21 22.57
C ALA A 122 7.53 10.47 23.10
N GLY A 123 6.49 10.94 22.40
CA GLY A 123 5.65 12.06 22.82
C GLY A 123 4.97 11.81 24.17
N ASN A 124 4.40 10.62 24.39
CA ASN A 124 3.81 10.25 25.67
C ASN A 124 4.84 10.25 26.81
N VAL A 125 6.04 9.70 26.58
CA VAL A 125 7.14 9.72 27.57
C VAL A 125 7.53 11.16 27.91
N ALA A 126 7.69 12.02 26.90
CA ALA A 126 8.02 13.43 27.12
C ALA A 126 6.92 14.17 27.87
N LEU A 127 5.65 13.88 27.57
CA LEU A 127 4.49 14.46 28.25
C LEU A 127 4.46 14.06 29.73
N MET A 128 4.64 12.77 30.04
CA MET A 128 4.72 12.29 31.43
C MET A 128 5.84 12.97 32.22
N ALA A 129 7.03 13.10 31.61
CA ALA A 129 8.16 13.79 32.23
C ALA A 129 7.90 15.29 32.44
N PHE A 130 7.21 15.95 31.51
CA PHE A 130 6.84 17.36 31.62
C PHE A 130 5.89 17.60 32.81
N TRP A 131 4.88 16.74 33.00
CA TRP A 131 3.95 16.87 34.14
C TRP A 131 4.69 16.79 35.47
N LEU A 132 5.55 15.78 35.63
CA LEU A 132 6.36 15.61 36.84
C LEU A 132 7.28 16.81 37.09
N LYS A 133 7.95 17.30 36.04
CA LYS A 133 8.90 18.41 36.15
C LYS A 133 8.25 19.73 36.55
N ASN A 134 7.00 19.96 36.15
CA ASN A 134 6.28 21.22 36.38
C ASN A 134 5.31 21.16 37.55
N ASP A 135 5.35 20.09 38.36
CA ASP A 135 4.46 19.88 39.52
C ASP A 135 2.98 20.05 39.16
N LEU A 136 2.60 19.56 37.98
CA LEU A 136 1.21 19.60 37.51
C LEU A 136 0.44 18.43 38.10
N THR A 137 -0.84 18.66 38.41
CA THR A 137 -1.74 17.59 38.83
C THR A 137 -1.71 16.46 37.79
N PRO A 138 -1.34 15.23 38.19
CA PRO A 138 -1.30 14.11 37.27
C PRO A 138 -2.70 13.82 36.72
N LEU A 139 -2.74 13.20 35.53
CA LEU A 139 -3.98 12.65 34.98
C LEU A 139 -4.57 11.61 35.95
N ILE A 140 -5.82 11.19 35.75
CA ILE A 140 -6.48 10.19 36.62
C ILE A 140 -5.69 8.88 36.59
N LEU A 141 -5.44 8.29 37.78
CA LEU A 141 -4.77 7.01 37.91
C LEU A 141 -5.71 5.90 37.48
N LEU A 142 -5.29 5.12 36.49
CA LEU A 142 -6.07 4.03 35.92
C LEU A 142 -5.49 2.70 36.42
N ALA A 143 -5.82 2.36 37.66
CA ALA A 143 -5.52 1.07 38.25
C ALA A 143 -6.43 -0.02 37.67
N ASN A 144 -5.89 -1.23 37.45
CA ASN A 144 -6.74 -2.39 37.16
C ASN A 144 -7.51 -2.80 38.44
N LYS A 145 -8.44 -3.75 38.34
CA LYS A 145 -9.29 -4.14 39.48
C LYS A 145 -8.49 -4.54 40.71
N ASP A 146 -7.43 -5.33 40.54
CA ASP A 146 -6.61 -5.84 41.63
C ASP A 146 -5.81 -4.72 42.31
N ASN A 147 -5.15 -3.88 41.50
CA ASN A 147 -4.42 -2.72 42.01
C ASN A 147 -5.36 -1.71 42.66
N ALA A 148 -6.55 -1.48 42.10
CA ALA A 148 -7.51 -0.55 42.68
C ALA A 148 -7.93 -0.96 44.10
N THR A 149 -8.07 -2.26 44.36
CA THR A 149 -8.34 -2.78 45.71
C THR A 149 -7.17 -2.53 46.66
N VAL A 150 -5.93 -2.73 46.20
CA VAL A 150 -4.72 -2.40 47.00
C VAL A 150 -4.65 -0.90 47.28
N LEU A 151 -5.00 -0.07 46.31
CA LEU A 151 -4.87 1.38 46.37
C LEU A 151 -6.02 2.11 47.09
N GLN A 152 -7.10 1.41 47.45
CA GLN A 152 -8.35 2.01 47.91
C GLN A 152 -8.25 2.70 49.28
N HIS A 153 -7.28 2.30 50.10
CA HIS A 153 -7.15 2.72 51.50
C HIS A 153 -5.83 3.43 51.81
N ILE A 154 -5.04 3.73 50.77
CA ILE A 154 -3.72 4.30 50.98
C ILE A 154 -3.79 5.81 50.92
N ASP A 155 -3.16 6.44 51.90
CA ASP A 155 -2.83 7.86 51.83
C ASP A 155 -1.56 8.02 50.98
N LEU A 156 -1.72 8.49 49.75
CA LEU A 156 -0.61 8.71 48.81
C LEU A 156 0.39 9.78 49.30
N THR A 157 0.05 10.50 50.38
CA THR A 157 0.92 11.51 51.00
C THR A 157 1.63 11.02 52.26
N ALA A 158 1.34 9.79 52.71
CA ALA A 158 1.98 9.21 53.89
C ALA A 158 3.34 8.59 53.55
N ASP A 159 4.34 8.84 54.41
CA ASP A 159 5.64 8.20 54.31
C ASP A 159 5.55 6.71 54.68
N GLY A 160 6.02 5.83 53.79
CA GLY A 160 6.19 4.40 54.06
C GLY A 160 5.12 3.48 53.47
N LEU A 161 5.02 3.46 52.14
CA LEU A 161 4.20 2.49 51.42
C LEU A 161 4.74 1.06 51.60
N LEU A 162 3.84 0.08 51.74
CA LEU A 162 4.19 -1.33 51.66
C LEU A 162 4.68 -1.67 50.24
N ALA A 163 5.56 -2.66 50.11
CA ALA A 163 6.09 -3.08 48.80
C ALA A 163 4.99 -3.43 47.77
N THR A 164 3.85 -3.96 48.23
CA THR A 164 2.67 -4.25 47.40
C THR A 164 1.97 -2.98 46.90
N GLU A 165 1.94 -1.94 47.72
CA GLU A 165 1.33 -0.65 47.40
C GLU A 165 2.21 0.15 46.45
N GLU A 166 3.54 0.17 46.68
CA GLU A 166 4.51 0.75 45.74
C GLU A 166 4.45 0.07 44.38
N HIS A 167 4.36 -1.27 44.37
CA HIS A 167 4.20 -2.02 43.14
C HIS A 167 2.90 -1.63 42.44
N ALA A 168 1.76 -1.68 43.14
CA ALA A 168 0.45 -1.32 42.60
C ALA A 168 0.42 0.11 42.03
N MET A 169 1.08 1.07 42.69
CA MET A 169 1.25 2.44 42.19
C MET A 169 2.12 2.51 40.93
N LYS A 170 3.18 1.70 40.85
CA LYS A 170 4.12 1.71 39.71
C LYS A 170 3.54 1.05 38.46
N VAL A 171 2.78 -0.03 38.61
CA VAL A 171 2.12 -0.72 37.47
C VAL A 171 0.77 -0.08 37.08
N SER A 172 0.18 0.71 37.96
CA SER A 172 -0.91 1.62 37.61
C SER A 172 -0.34 2.87 36.97
N THR A 173 -0.89 3.30 35.84
CA THR A 173 -0.41 4.50 35.15
C THR A 173 -1.61 5.35 34.76
N HIS A 174 -1.37 6.46 34.07
CA HIS A 174 -2.37 7.50 33.84
C HIS A 174 -2.65 7.69 32.35
N GLY A 175 -3.81 8.27 32.05
CA GLY A 175 -4.12 8.82 30.73
C GLY A 175 -4.40 7.78 29.63
N GLY A 176 -4.40 8.26 28.38
CA GLY A 176 -4.89 7.51 27.23
C GLY A 176 -4.16 6.20 26.96
N VAL A 177 -2.84 6.15 27.14
CA VAL A 177 -2.06 4.91 26.91
C VAL A 177 -2.51 3.80 27.87
N LYS A 178 -2.74 4.10 29.15
CA LYS A 178 -3.23 3.11 30.11
C LYS A 178 -4.68 2.72 29.82
N ALA A 179 -5.53 3.67 29.45
CA ALA A 179 -6.91 3.40 29.08
C ALA A 179 -6.98 2.41 27.90
N VAL A 180 -6.18 2.62 26.86
CA VAL A 180 -6.12 1.72 25.69
C VAL A 180 -5.49 0.37 26.05
N SER A 181 -4.48 0.34 26.93
CA SER A 181 -3.93 -0.93 27.44
C SER A 181 -4.97 -1.75 28.20
N LEU A 182 -5.72 -1.13 29.11
CA LEU A 182 -6.80 -1.79 29.86
C LEU A 182 -7.94 -2.25 28.94
N ALA A 183 -8.31 -1.43 27.96
CA ALA A 183 -9.27 -1.82 26.94
C ALA A 183 -8.77 -3.03 26.15
N GLY A 184 -7.49 -3.04 25.76
CA GLY A 184 -6.82 -4.18 25.14
C GLY A 184 -6.96 -5.44 25.98
N ASP A 185 -6.65 -5.38 27.27
CA ASP A 185 -6.78 -6.52 28.19
C ASP A 185 -8.23 -7.00 28.34
N ILE A 186 -9.21 -6.08 28.34
CA ILE A 186 -10.64 -6.40 28.44
C ILE A 186 -11.16 -7.04 27.15
N PHE A 187 -10.76 -6.52 26.00
CA PHE A 187 -11.19 -7.00 24.68
C PHE A 187 -10.32 -8.15 24.14
N ASN A 188 -9.23 -8.50 24.82
CA ASN A 188 -8.36 -9.60 24.43
C ASN A 188 -9.11 -10.93 24.54
N HIS A 189 -9.51 -11.47 23.39
CA HIS A 189 -10.20 -12.74 23.33
C HIS A 189 -9.21 -13.88 23.58
N LYS A 190 -9.55 -14.82 24.47
CA LYS A 190 -8.65 -15.94 24.85
C LYS A 190 -8.26 -16.86 23.70
N ASP A 191 -9.11 -16.91 22.67
CA ASP A 191 -8.81 -17.56 21.39
C ASP A 191 -8.21 -16.51 20.47
N ASP A 192 -6.91 -16.62 20.22
CA ASP A 192 -6.09 -15.75 19.37
C ASP A 192 -6.52 -15.77 17.90
N LYS A 193 -7.42 -16.69 17.52
CA LYS A 193 -8.03 -16.76 16.19
C LYS A 193 -9.40 -16.08 16.11
N LYS A 194 -9.92 -15.55 17.21
CA LYS A 194 -11.25 -14.91 17.29
C LYS A 194 -11.21 -13.43 17.70
N GLY A 195 -10.03 -12.84 17.85
CA GLY A 195 -9.85 -11.39 17.75
C GLY A 195 -9.80 -10.99 16.27
N GLN A 196 -10.37 -9.81 15.93
CA GLN A 196 -10.47 -9.29 14.56
C GLN A 196 -9.25 -9.54 13.67
#